data_AF-A0A0F9WKB9-F1
#
_entry.id   AF-A0A0F9WKB9-F1
#
_cell.length_a   1.000
_cell.length_b   1.000
_cell.length_c   1.000
_cell.angle_alpha   90.00
_cell.angle_beta   90.00
_cell.angle_gamma   90.00
#
_symmetry.space_group_name_H-M   'P 1'
#
loop_
_entity.id
_entity.type
_entity.pdbx_description
1 polymer ?
#
loop_
_entity_poly.entity_id
_entity_poly.type
_entity_poly.pdbx_seq_one_letter_code
_entity_poly.pdbx_strand_id
1 'polypeptide(L)'
;MSCLHSLRIGSLCCDCGEEVHDDKKLFSVLHNNSDIKLSEDEALLRDKKKLERLHKNKKLVLVLDLDQTILHTTITKEYMEGYSNFIINDISYCVKFRPYLNYMLECLYKKYEIHVYTMGNKVYANKIVKLIDPTRKYIGNRILTRDENGIGFKKDLNRLFSIHSNVVILDDRDDIWDYSDNLILVKPYFFWNIGDINSE
;
A
#
# COMPACT_ATOMS: atom_id res chain seq x y z
N MET A 1 -8.76 -36.98 4.39
CA MET A 1 -8.16 -36.45 3.14
C MET A 1 -7.69 -35.05 3.45
N SER A 2 -6.55 -34.60 2.90
CA SER A 2 -6.13 -33.21 3.06
C SER A 2 -6.88 -32.32 2.07
N CYS A 3 -7.53 -31.25 2.56
CA CYS A 3 -8.20 -30.27 1.70
C CYS A 3 -7.21 -29.65 0.68
N LEU A 4 -7.66 -29.53 -0.58
CA LEU A 4 -6.89 -28.95 -1.69
C LEU A 4 -7.42 -27.59 -2.18
N HIS A 5 -8.43 -27.03 -1.51
CA HIS A 5 -8.99 -25.73 -1.86
C HIS A 5 -8.00 -24.59 -1.55
N SER A 6 -8.12 -23.51 -2.33
CA SER A 6 -7.14 -22.43 -2.37
C SER A 6 -7.35 -21.34 -1.32
N LEU A 7 -8.56 -21.20 -0.77
CA LEU A 7 -8.92 -20.11 0.13
C LEU A 7 -8.93 -20.55 1.59
N ARG A 8 -8.31 -19.74 2.46
CA ARG A 8 -8.20 -20.00 3.89
C ARG A 8 -8.48 -18.77 4.74
N ILE A 9 -9.01 -19.00 5.93
CA ILE A 9 -9.08 -18.05 7.04
C ILE A 9 -8.49 -18.70 8.30
N GLY A 10 -7.34 -18.20 8.76
CA GLY A 10 -6.55 -18.91 9.77
C GLY A 10 -6.18 -20.32 9.29
N SER A 11 -6.48 -21.34 10.08
CA SER A 11 -6.30 -22.76 9.72
C SER A 11 -7.48 -23.35 8.92
N LEU A 12 -8.59 -22.63 8.74
CA LEU A 12 -9.81 -23.18 8.13
C LEU A 12 -9.88 -22.93 6.63
N CYS A 13 -10.30 -23.95 5.88
CA CYS A 13 -10.68 -23.83 4.49
C CYS A 13 -12.00 -23.05 4.35
N CYS A 14 -12.02 -22.04 3.48
CA CYS A 14 -13.23 -21.23 3.24
C CYS A 14 -14.32 -21.97 2.44
N ASP A 15 -13.95 -23.03 1.71
CA ASP A 15 -14.86 -23.75 0.82
C ASP A 15 -15.52 -24.97 1.48
N CYS A 16 -14.75 -25.75 2.26
CA CYS A 16 -15.25 -26.98 2.91
C CYS A 16 -15.25 -26.95 4.44
N GLY A 17 -14.66 -25.92 5.07
CA GLY A 17 -14.58 -25.80 6.52
C GLY A 17 -13.60 -26.76 7.20
N GLU A 18 -12.90 -27.62 6.45
CA GLU A 18 -11.86 -28.48 7.01
C GLU A 18 -10.66 -27.65 7.49
N GLU A 19 -10.03 -28.11 8.57
CA GLU A 19 -8.80 -27.53 9.06
C GLU A 19 -7.61 -28.02 8.24
N VAL A 20 -6.78 -27.07 7.79
CA VAL A 20 -5.62 -27.31 6.93
C VAL A 20 -4.35 -26.99 7.70
N HIS A 21 -3.62 -28.04 8.04
CA HIS A 21 -2.35 -27.99 8.76
C HIS A 21 -1.21 -28.26 7.79
N ASP A 22 -0.77 -27.24 7.06
CA ASP A 22 0.45 -27.27 6.25
C ASP A 22 1.25 -25.98 6.39
N ASP A 23 2.56 -26.06 6.15
CA ASP A 23 3.47 -24.91 6.20
C ASP A 23 3.56 -24.19 4.84
N LYS A 24 2.54 -24.33 3.98
CA LYS A 24 2.58 -23.70 2.66
C LYS A 24 2.53 -22.19 2.80
N LYS A 25 3.32 -21.50 1.97
CA LYS A 25 3.27 -20.05 1.87
C LYS A 25 1.90 -19.61 1.37
N LEU A 26 1.32 -18.63 2.06
CA LEU A 26 0.01 -18.07 1.75
C LEU A 26 0.11 -16.58 1.42
N PHE A 27 -0.75 -16.13 0.53
CA PHE A 27 -0.80 -14.74 0.07
C PHE A 27 -2.11 -14.09 0.46
N SER A 28 -2.08 -12.83 0.88
CA SER A 28 -3.30 -12.09 1.16
C SER A 28 -4.08 -11.80 -0.13
N VAL A 29 -5.40 -11.97 -0.04
CA VAL A 29 -6.32 -11.67 -1.15
C VAL A 29 -6.59 -10.17 -1.25
N LEU A 30 -6.73 -9.52 -0.10
CA LEU A 30 -7.14 -8.12 0.01
C LEU A 30 -5.99 -7.24 0.53
N HIS A 31 -6.05 -5.94 0.19
CA HIS A 31 -5.09 -4.97 0.72
C HIS A 31 -5.43 -4.62 2.17
N ASN A 32 -6.71 -4.32 2.42
CA ASN A 32 -7.24 -3.81 3.69
C ASN A 32 -7.74 -4.90 4.67
N ASN A 33 -7.45 -6.17 4.40
CA ASN A 33 -7.69 -7.30 5.29
C ASN A 33 -6.65 -8.39 4.99
N SER A 34 -6.00 -8.89 6.04
CA SER A 34 -4.95 -9.91 5.96
C SER A 34 -5.43 -11.33 6.24
N ASP A 35 -6.66 -11.50 6.73
CA ASP A 35 -7.19 -12.77 7.27
C ASP A 35 -7.53 -13.76 6.17
N ILE A 36 -7.99 -13.26 5.01
CA ILE A 36 -8.30 -14.09 3.86
C ILE A 36 -7.02 -14.34 3.06
N LYS A 37 -6.63 -15.60 3.05
CA LYS A 37 -5.40 -16.09 2.47
C LYS A 37 -5.66 -17.00 1.28
N LEU A 38 -4.72 -17.00 0.35
CA LEU A 38 -4.74 -17.75 -0.89
C LEU A 38 -3.51 -18.65 -0.96
N SER A 39 -3.68 -19.86 -1.50
CA SER A 39 -2.56 -20.73 -1.86
C SER A 39 -1.61 -20.04 -2.86
N GLU A 40 -0.34 -20.42 -2.81
CA GLU A 40 0.69 -19.89 -3.70
C GLU A 40 0.35 -20.09 -5.19
N ASP A 41 -0.12 -21.29 -5.58
CA ASP A 41 -0.48 -21.59 -6.97
C ASP A 41 -1.57 -20.64 -7.50
N GLU A 42 -2.60 -20.39 -6.70
CA GLU A 42 -3.70 -19.51 -7.10
C GLU A 42 -3.29 -18.03 -7.04
N ALA A 43 -2.39 -17.66 -6.13
CA ALA A 43 -1.79 -16.32 -6.10
C ALA A 43 -0.97 -16.04 -7.37
N LEU A 44 -0.15 -17.01 -7.79
CA LEU A 44 0.62 -16.94 -9.03
C LEU A 44 -0.30 -16.84 -10.24
N LEU A 45 -1.38 -17.61 -10.29
CA LEU A 45 -2.35 -17.55 -11.39
C LEU A 45 -3.06 -16.19 -11.45
N ARG A 46 -3.50 -15.68 -10.29
CA ARG A 46 -4.10 -14.34 -10.18
C ARG A 46 -3.15 -13.27 -10.68
N ASP A 47 -1.89 -13.32 -10.27
CA ASP A 47 -0.92 -12.29 -10.60
C ASP A 47 -0.51 -12.39 -12.07
N LYS A 48 -0.35 -13.59 -12.66
CA LYS A 48 -0.16 -13.76 -14.12
C LYS A 48 -1.28 -13.13 -14.93
N LYS A 49 -2.55 -13.37 -14.58
CA LYS A 49 -3.70 -12.73 -15.25
C LYS A 49 -3.66 -11.21 -15.11
N LYS A 50 -3.27 -10.69 -13.94
CA LYS A 50 -3.07 -9.25 -13.73
C LYS A 50 -1.95 -8.71 -14.62
N LEU A 51 -0.80 -9.36 -14.70
CA LEU A 51 0.32 -8.99 -15.55
C LEU A 51 -0.11 -8.88 -17.01
N GLU A 52 -0.79 -9.90 -17.53
CA GLU A 52 -1.31 -9.90 -18.91
C GLU A 52 -2.25 -8.72 -19.18
N ARG A 53 -3.19 -8.45 -18.26
CA ARG A 53 -4.09 -7.29 -18.36
C ARG A 53 -3.33 -5.98 -18.36
N LEU A 54 -2.34 -5.82 -17.48
CA LEU A 54 -1.55 -4.59 -17.37
C LEU A 54 -0.69 -4.39 -18.61
N HIS A 55 -0.02 -5.44 -19.09
CA HIS A 55 0.77 -5.42 -20.33
C HIS A 55 -0.07 -5.04 -21.55
N LYS A 56 -1.28 -5.61 -21.68
CA LYS A 56 -2.23 -5.23 -22.75
C LYS A 56 -2.59 -3.74 -22.72
N ASN A 57 -2.64 -3.16 -21.52
CA ASN A 57 -2.91 -1.74 -21.32
C ASN A 57 -1.63 -0.87 -21.28
N LYS A 58 -0.46 -1.46 -21.56
CA LYS A 58 0.87 -0.81 -21.47
C LYS A 58 1.11 -0.17 -20.10
N LYS A 59 0.71 -0.87 -19.04
CA LYS A 59 0.88 -0.45 -17.65
C LYS A 59 1.77 -1.38 -16.86
N LEU A 60 2.43 -0.81 -15.85
CA LEU A 60 3.13 -1.50 -14.76
C LEU A 60 2.34 -1.33 -13.46
N VAL A 61 2.87 -1.87 -12.36
CA VAL A 61 2.39 -1.60 -11.00
C VAL A 61 3.30 -0.57 -10.34
N LEU A 62 2.71 0.43 -9.68
CA LEU A 62 3.43 1.34 -8.80
C LEU A 62 2.98 1.11 -7.36
N VAL A 63 3.90 0.78 -6.47
CA VAL A 63 3.71 0.85 -5.02
C VAL A 63 4.25 2.19 -4.55
N LEU A 64 3.37 3.00 -3.97
CA LEU A 64 3.60 4.39 -3.63
C LEU A 64 3.51 4.58 -2.12
N ASP A 65 4.57 5.08 -1.52
CA ASP A 65 4.55 5.56 -0.14
C ASP A 65 3.93 6.97 -0.01
N LEU A 66 3.52 7.33 1.21
CA LEU A 66 2.87 8.60 1.52
C LEU A 66 3.83 9.62 2.15
N ASP A 67 4.13 9.45 3.43
CA ASP A 67 4.85 10.42 4.26
C ASP A 67 6.30 10.55 3.80
N GLN A 68 6.78 11.77 3.67
CA GLN A 68 8.09 12.13 3.10
C GLN A 68 8.32 11.67 1.65
N THR A 69 7.43 10.88 1.05
CA THR A 69 7.46 10.56 -0.38
C THR A 69 6.64 11.56 -1.21
N ILE A 70 5.32 11.66 -1.01
CA ILE A 70 4.43 12.57 -1.77
C ILE A 70 3.81 13.69 -0.92
N LEU A 71 4.01 13.66 0.39
CA LEU A 71 3.48 14.65 1.33
C LEU A 71 4.33 14.70 2.59
N HIS A 72 4.11 15.71 3.43
CA HIS A 72 4.67 15.78 4.77
C HIS A 72 3.58 16.26 5.73
N THR A 73 3.29 15.46 6.75
CA THR A 73 2.28 15.75 7.76
C THR A 73 2.92 16.17 9.08
N THR A 74 2.26 17.10 9.78
CA THR A 74 2.59 17.48 11.15
C THR A 74 1.34 17.48 12.02
N ILE A 75 1.53 17.34 13.34
CA ILE A 75 0.47 17.49 14.34
C ILE A 75 0.49 18.92 14.85
N THR A 76 -0.68 19.56 14.85
CA THR A 76 -0.84 20.97 15.25
C THR A 76 -2.01 21.12 16.22
N LYS A 77 -1.99 22.16 17.06
CA LYS A 77 -3.15 22.54 17.88
C LYS A 77 -4.10 23.49 17.13
N GLU A 78 -3.60 24.15 16.10
CA GLU A 78 -4.30 25.21 15.37
C GLU A 78 -4.53 24.81 13.92
N TYR A 79 -5.65 25.28 13.36
CA TYR A 79 -5.91 25.16 11.93
C TYR A 79 -4.89 26.01 11.16
N MET A 80 -4.16 25.39 10.23
CA MET A 80 -3.21 26.11 9.39
C MET A 80 -3.83 26.47 8.05
N GLU A 81 -4.10 27.76 7.84
CA GLU A 81 -4.65 28.28 6.60
C GLU A 81 -3.73 28.00 5.40
N GLY A 82 -4.32 27.63 4.26
CA GLY A 82 -3.57 27.29 3.03
C GLY A 82 -3.03 25.86 2.98
N TYR A 83 -3.28 25.04 4.00
CA TYR A 83 -2.91 23.63 4.05
C TYR A 83 -4.14 22.71 4.19
N SER A 84 -3.96 21.42 3.90
CA SER A 84 -5.01 20.43 4.16
C SER A 84 -4.98 20.03 5.62
N ASN A 85 -6.10 20.18 6.31
CA ASN A 85 -6.22 19.87 7.73
C ASN A 85 -7.28 18.79 7.94
N PHE A 86 -7.06 17.86 8.86
CA PHE A 86 -8.09 16.91 9.32
C PHE A 86 -7.84 16.47 10.75
N ILE A 87 -8.89 15.94 11.40
CA ILE A 87 -8.84 15.49 12.79
C ILE A 87 -9.03 13.97 12.85
N ILE A 88 -8.23 13.30 13.68
CA ILE A 88 -8.39 11.90 14.09
C ILE A 88 -8.27 11.86 15.61
N ASN A 89 -9.32 11.38 16.30
CA ASN A 89 -9.36 11.25 17.75
C ASN A 89 -8.87 12.52 18.48
N ASP A 90 -9.47 13.67 18.13
CA ASP A 90 -9.14 15.00 18.66
C ASP A 90 -7.70 15.51 18.40
N ILE A 91 -6.90 14.77 17.65
CA ILE A 91 -5.59 15.19 17.18
C ILE A 91 -5.75 15.83 15.79
N SER A 92 -5.31 17.08 15.64
CA SER A 92 -5.34 17.80 14.37
C SER A 92 -4.04 17.58 13.58
N TYR A 93 -4.20 17.13 12.34
CA TYR A 93 -3.14 16.88 11.39
C TYR A 93 -3.19 17.95 10.31
N CYS A 94 -2.02 18.49 9.98
CA CYS A 94 -1.83 19.42 8.87
C CYS A 94 -0.90 18.78 7.84
N VAL A 95 -1.34 18.75 6.59
CA VAL A 95 -0.66 18.10 5.48
C VAL A 95 -0.20 19.14 4.48
N LYS A 96 1.09 19.05 4.14
CA LYS A 96 1.64 19.68 2.95
C LYS A 96 1.89 18.62 1.89
N PHE A 97 1.21 18.71 0.75
CA PHE A 97 1.52 17.89 -0.41
C PHE A 97 2.84 18.33 -1.06
N ARG A 98 3.59 17.37 -1.60
CA ARG A 98 4.77 17.63 -2.42
C ARG A 98 4.35 18.39 -3.69
N PRO A 99 5.10 19.43 -4.12
CA PRO A 99 4.74 20.18 -5.31
C PRO A 99 4.51 19.27 -6.53
N TYR A 100 3.53 19.63 -7.35
CA TYR A 100 3.11 18.90 -8.55
C TYR A 100 2.45 17.53 -8.33
N LEU A 101 2.02 17.18 -7.11
CA LEU A 101 1.37 15.90 -6.80
C LEU A 101 0.24 15.52 -7.77
N ASN A 102 -0.71 16.42 -8.02
CA ASN A 102 -1.84 16.12 -8.90
C ASN A 102 -1.40 15.82 -10.34
N TYR A 103 -0.44 16.59 -10.86
CA TYR A 103 0.15 16.36 -12.18
C TYR A 103 0.88 15.02 -12.24
N MET A 104 1.68 14.72 -11.20
CA MET A 104 2.40 13.46 -11.07
C MET A 104 1.43 12.27 -11.06
N LEU A 105 0.35 12.32 -10.27
CA LEU A 105 -0.67 11.26 -10.23
C LEU A 105 -1.34 11.05 -11.60
N GLU A 106 -1.66 12.13 -12.31
CA GLU A 106 -2.24 12.03 -13.65
C GLU A 106 -1.28 11.36 -14.66
N CYS A 107 0.00 11.75 -14.63
CA CYS A 107 1.03 11.16 -15.49
C CYS A 107 1.29 9.69 -15.14
N LEU A 108 1.41 9.36 -13.85
CA LEU A 108 1.64 8.00 -13.38
C LEU A 108 0.45 7.11 -13.70
N TYR A 109 -0.78 7.57 -13.52
CA TYR A 109 -1.98 6.79 -13.81
C TYR A 109 -2.08 6.33 -15.27
N LYS A 110 -1.47 7.05 -16.22
CA LYS A 110 -1.42 6.64 -17.63
C LYS A 110 -0.53 5.40 -17.84
N LYS A 111 0.49 5.20 -17.00
CA LYS A 111 1.52 4.16 -17.13
C LYS A 111 1.51 3.10 -16.02
N TYR A 112 0.79 3.36 -14.93
CA TYR A 112 0.80 2.52 -13.74
C TYR A 112 -0.61 2.26 -13.21
N GLU A 113 -0.81 1.08 -12.64
CA GLU A 113 -1.83 0.83 -11.63
C GLU A 113 -1.22 1.15 -10.26
N ILE A 114 -1.74 2.18 -9.59
CA ILE A 114 -1.13 2.75 -8.37
C ILE A 114 -1.72 2.07 -7.13
N HIS A 115 -0.84 1.60 -6.26
CA HIS A 115 -1.12 1.02 -4.95
C HIS A 115 -0.45 1.88 -3.89
N VAL A 116 -1.14 2.20 -2.80
CA VAL A 116 -0.55 2.86 -1.63
C VAL A 116 -0.08 1.80 -0.64
N TYR A 117 1.15 1.94 -0.14
CA TYR A 117 1.69 1.12 0.94
C TYR A 117 2.43 2.02 1.93
N THR A 118 1.77 2.33 3.05
CA THR A 118 2.26 3.27 4.07
C THR A 118 2.39 2.60 5.43
N MET A 119 3.28 3.10 6.28
CA MET A 119 3.34 2.76 7.71
C MET A 119 2.39 3.59 8.58
N GLY A 120 1.64 4.53 7.99
CA GLY A 120 0.49 5.14 8.66
C GLY A 120 -0.62 4.11 8.93
N ASN A 121 -1.46 4.39 9.93
CA ASN A 121 -2.63 3.56 10.23
C ASN A 121 -3.74 3.72 9.18
N LYS A 122 -4.74 2.82 9.23
CA LYS A 122 -5.85 2.79 8.26
C LYS A 122 -6.64 4.08 8.21
N VAL A 123 -6.95 4.68 9.36
CA VAL A 123 -7.76 5.91 9.45
C VAL A 123 -7.02 7.07 8.77
N TYR A 124 -5.74 7.23 9.09
CA TYR A 124 -4.85 8.23 8.51
C TYR A 124 -4.73 8.06 6.99
N ALA A 125 -4.36 6.86 6.52
CA ALA A 125 -4.16 6.61 5.10
C ALA A 125 -5.43 6.88 4.29
N ASN A 126 -6.61 6.50 4.81
CA ASN A 126 -7.88 6.77 4.13
C ASN A 126 -8.22 8.26 4.09
N LYS A 127 -7.88 9.05 5.13
CA LYS A 127 -8.02 10.52 5.10
C LYS A 127 -7.14 11.13 4.02
N ILE A 128 -5.86 10.73 3.96
CA ILE A 128 -4.92 11.19 2.93
C ILE A 128 -5.41 10.84 1.53
N VAL A 129 -5.73 9.56 1.27
CA VAL A 129 -6.18 9.13 -0.07
C VAL A 129 -7.45 9.86 -0.48
N LYS A 130 -8.37 10.14 0.45
CA LYS A 130 -9.56 10.96 0.16
C LYS A 130 -9.22 12.38 -0.27
N LEU A 131 -8.14 12.97 0.24
CA LEU A 131 -7.69 14.31 -0.17
C LEU A 131 -7.06 14.31 -1.56
N ILE A 132 -6.27 13.29 -1.91
CA ILE A 132 -5.50 13.24 -3.18
C ILE A 132 -6.22 12.51 -4.33
N ASP A 133 -7.17 11.62 -4.01
CA ASP A 133 -7.96 10.84 -4.96
C ASP A 133 -9.45 10.78 -4.54
N PRO A 134 -10.15 11.93 -4.46
CA PRO A 134 -11.50 12.02 -3.92
C PRO A 134 -12.53 11.19 -4.72
N THR A 135 -12.30 11.01 -6.02
CA THR A 135 -13.16 10.23 -6.93
C THR A 135 -12.70 8.78 -7.09
N ARG A 136 -11.66 8.36 -6.37
CA ARG A 136 -11.12 6.98 -6.41
C ARG A 136 -10.63 6.55 -7.80
N LYS A 137 -10.21 7.53 -8.61
CA LYS A 137 -9.76 7.33 -9.99
C LYS A 137 -8.37 6.69 -10.03
N TYR A 138 -7.45 7.16 -9.20
CA TYR A 138 -6.02 6.84 -9.29
C TYR A 138 -5.63 5.62 -8.45
N ILE A 139 -6.07 5.57 -7.20
CA ILE A 139 -5.68 4.58 -6.17
C ILE A 139 -6.86 3.66 -5.84
N GLY A 140 -8.08 4.21 -5.78
CA GLY A 140 -9.26 3.44 -5.41
C GLY A 140 -9.14 2.77 -4.03
N ASN A 141 -9.30 1.44 -3.96
CA ASN A 141 -9.22 0.66 -2.72
C ASN A 141 -7.85 0.00 -2.50
N ARG A 142 -6.84 0.31 -3.33
CA ARG A 142 -5.52 -0.33 -3.30
C ARG A 142 -4.64 0.33 -2.24
N ILE A 143 -5.05 0.24 -0.97
CA ILE A 143 -4.38 0.87 0.16
C ILE A 143 -4.01 -0.22 1.15
N LEU A 144 -2.72 -0.39 1.39
CA LEU A 144 -2.15 -1.24 2.42
C LEU A 144 -1.51 -0.35 3.49
N THR A 145 -1.85 -0.61 4.74
CA THR A 145 -1.42 0.21 5.88
C THR A 145 -0.70 -0.62 6.92
N ARG A 146 -0.13 0.02 7.94
CA ARG A 146 0.53 -0.69 9.05
C ARG A 146 -0.39 -1.73 9.70
N ASP A 147 -1.68 -1.41 9.80
CA ASP A 147 -2.69 -2.24 10.46
C ASP A 147 -2.84 -3.61 9.77
N GLU A 148 -2.63 -3.69 8.45
CA GLU A 148 -2.75 -4.93 7.68
C GLU A 148 -1.42 -5.45 7.13
N ASN A 149 -0.30 -4.79 7.47
CA ASN A 149 1.04 -5.14 7.04
C ASN A 149 1.41 -6.55 7.50
N GLY A 150 1.22 -6.82 8.80
CA GLY A 150 1.48 -8.11 9.42
C GLY A 150 2.96 -8.48 9.58
N ILE A 151 3.91 -7.65 9.12
CA ILE A 151 5.35 -7.93 9.13
C ILE A 151 6.12 -6.75 9.75
N GLY A 152 6.00 -6.60 11.07
CA GLY A 152 6.76 -5.61 11.86
C GLY A 152 6.82 -4.21 11.21
N PHE A 153 8.03 -3.65 11.18
CA PHE A 153 8.34 -2.32 10.64
C PHE A 153 8.94 -2.35 9.22
N LYS A 154 8.78 -3.47 8.49
CA LYS A 154 9.26 -3.64 7.11
C LYS A 154 8.09 -3.70 6.14
N LYS A 155 8.37 -3.38 4.88
CA LYS A 155 7.44 -3.55 3.76
C LYS A 155 7.90 -4.73 2.91
N ASP A 156 6.97 -5.59 2.51
CA ASP A 156 7.24 -6.74 1.64
C ASP A 156 6.24 -6.76 0.48
N LEU A 157 6.74 -6.83 -0.75
CA LEU A 157 5.90 -6.97 -1.94
C LEU A 157 5.05 -8.24 -1.92
N ASN A 158 5.46 -9.31 -1.21
CA ASN A 158 4.66 -10.53 -1.02
C ASN A 158 3.32 -10.26 -0.33
N ARG A 159 3.18 -9.14 0.39
CA ARG A 159 1.90 -8.73 0.97
C ARG A 159 0.87 -8.32 -0.09
N LEU A 160 1.34 -7.94 -1.28
CA LEU A 160 0.54 -7.48 -2.41
C LEU A 160 0.53 -8.47 -3.57
N PHE A 161 1.70 -9.02 -3.92
CA PHE A 161 1.93 -9.80 -5.13
C PHE A 161 2.94 -10.93 -4.90
N SER A 162 2.71 -12.07 -5.55
CA SER A 162 3.63 -13.20 -5.69
C SER A 162 4.65 -13.03 -6.83
N ILE A 163 4.42 -12.09 -7.76
CA ILE A 163 5.33 -11.77 -8.88
C ILE A 163 5.66 -10.27 -8.86
N HIS A 164 6.95 -9.94 -8.89
CA HIS A 164 7.43 -8.56 -8.71
C HIS A 164 8.06 -7.94 -9.96
N SER A 165 8.19 -8.68 -11.06
CA SER A 165 8.94 -8.27 -12.26
C SER A 165 8.37 -7.04 -13.00
N ASN A 166 7.15 -6.61 -12.68
CA ASN A 166 6.52 -5.42 -13.28
C ASN A 166 6.15 -4.36 -12.21
N VAL A 167 6.71 -4.49 -11.01
CA VAL A 167 6.42 -3.62 -9.87
C VAL A 167 7.55 -2.60 -9.73
N VAL A 168 7.19 -1.34 -9.56
CA VAL A 168 8.09 -0.26 -9.18
C VAL A 168 7.66 0.24 -7.82
N ILE A 169 8.60 0.45 -6.91
CA ILE A 169 8.37 1.06 -5.61
C ILE A 169 8.88 2.50 -5.66
N LEU A 170 8.10 3.44 -5.13
CA LEU A 170 8.51 4.81 -4.90
C LEU A 170 8.37 5.12 -3.41
N ASP A 171 9.50 5.26 -2.74
CA ASP A 171 9.61 5.41 -1.28
C ASP A 171 10.87 6.22 -0.96
N ASP A 172 10.89 6.93 0.15
CA ASP A 172 12.04 7.72 0.60
C ASP A 172 12.98 6.95 1.53
N ARG A 173 12.61 5.71 1.89
CA ARG A 173 13.41 4.81 2.72
C ARG A 173 13.70 3.50 2.01
N ASP A 174 14.98 3.15 1.88
CA ASP A 174 15.42 1.87 1.33
C ASP A 174 15.51 0.76 2.37
N ASP A 175 15.86 1.13 3.60
CA ASP A 175 15.98 0.21 4.73
C ASP A 175 14.67 -0.53 4.99
N ILE A 176 13.49 0.12 4.87
CA ILE A 176 12.19 -0.55 5.10
C ILE A 176 11.83 -1.59 4.04
N TRP A 177 12.49 -1.55 2.88
CA TRP A 177 12.28 -2.45 1.74
C TRP A 177 13.40 -3.47 1.57
N ASP A 178 14.27 -3.61 2.57
CA ASP A 178 15.45 -4.48 2.53
C ASP A 178 16.30 -4.25 1.26
N TYR A 179 16.42 -2.98 0.85
CA TYR A 179 17.19 -2.55 -0.32
C TYR A 179 16.77 -3.22 -1.64
N SER A 180 15.46 -3.45 -1.82
CA SER A 180 14.87 -4.04 -3.03
C SER A 180 15.32 -3.36 -4.33
N ASP A 181 15.68 -4.15 -5.34
CA ASP A 181 15.99 -3.67 -6.71
C ASP A 181 14.80 -2.98 -7.40
N ASN A 182 13.57 -3.21 -6.92
CA ASN A 182 12.36 -2.57 -7.44
C ASN A 182 12.19 -1.12 -6.94
N LEU A 183 13.01 -0.69 -5.98
CA LEU A 183 12.92 0.62 -5.34
C LEU A 183 13.57 1.73 -6.16
N ILE A 184 12.78 2.75 -6.42
CA ILE A 184 13.27 4.08 -6.77
C ILE A 184 13.26 4.91 -5.49
N LEU A 185 14.43 5.04 -4.88
CA LEU A 185 14.62 5.85 -3.68
C LEU A 185 14.45 7.33 -4.04
N VAL A 186 13.48 8.00 -3.42
CA VAL A 186 13.29 9.44 -3.61
C VAL A 186 13.95 10.23 -2.48
N LYS A 187 14.31 11.48 -2.77
CA LYS A 187 14.69 12.40 -1.71
C LYS A 187 13.50 12.61 -0.77
N PRO A 188 13.65 12.40 0.56
CA PRO A 188 12.60 12.69 1.52
C PRO A 188 12.12 14.14 1.42
N TYR A 189 10.80 14.33 1.51
CA TYR A 189 10.14 15.61 1.37
C TYR A 189 9.95 16.27 2.74
N PHE A 190 10.93 17.06 3.15
CA PHE A 190 10.87 17.85 4.37
C PHE A 190 10.32 19.25 4.11
N PHE A 191 9.00 19.42 4.30
CA PHE A 191 8.41 20.77 4.41
C PHE A 191 8.46 21.36 5.83
N TRP A 192 8.00 20.59 6.83
CA TRP A 192 8.08 20.97 8.23
C TRP A 192 9.48 20.67 8.78
N ASN A 193 9.90 21.38 9.83
CA ASN A 193 11.16 21.10 10.53
C ASN A 193 11.00 19.95 11.56
N ILE A 194 10.39 18.84 11.12
CA ILE A 194 10.16 17.62 11.90
C ILE A 194 10.39 16.38 11.02
N GLY A 195 10.53 15.21 11.66
CA GLY A 195 10.63 13.91 11.00
C GLY A 195 9.27 13.34 10.57
N ASP A 196 9.27 12.07 10.16
CA ASP A 196 8.06 11.35 9.78
C ASP A 196 7.27 11.00 11.04
N ILE A 197 5.99 11.36 11.07
CA ILE A 197 5.11 11.11 12.20
C ILE A 197 4.66 9.64 12.29
N ASN A 198 4.89 8.87 11.23
CA ASN A 198 4.52 7.46 11.10
C ASN A 198 5.75 6.52 11.09
N SER A 199 6.95 7.02 11.41
CA SER A 199 8.19 6.22 11.35
C SER A 199 8.44 5.31 12.55
N GLU A 200 7.55 5.33 13.56
CA GLU A 200 7.61 4.48 14.76
C GLU A 200 6.82 3.18 14.63
#